data_AF-A0A0F9U5R7-F1
#
_entry.id   AF-A0A0F9U5R7-F1
#
_cell.length_a   1.000
_cell.length_b   1.000
_cell.length_c   1.000
_cell.angle_alpha   90.00
_cell.angle_beta   90.00
_cell.angle_gamma   90.00
#
_symmetry.space_group_name_H-M   'P 1'
#
loop_
_entity.id
_entity.type
_entity.pdbx_description
1 polymer ?
#
loop_
_entity_poly.entity_id
_entity_poly.type
_entity_poly.pdbx_seq_one_letter_code
_entity_poly.pdbx_strand_id
1 'polypeptide(L)' 'MRSKILDELRAKETASWDSLSKYKFIMFGYHAAIWVTLNRIHHCHQRNPFLDVVKLAKGKIERIRYPGIVK' A
#
# COMPACT_ATOMS: atom_id res chain seq x y z
N MET A 1 -6.89 -1.40 23.87
CA MET A 1 -6.05 -0.55 22.99
C MET A 1 -5.74 -1.23 21.65
N ARG A 2 -5.20 -2.46 21.64
CA ARG A 2 -4.82 -3.19 20.40
C ARG A 2 -5.96 -3.33 19.38
N SER A 3 -7.20 -3.60 19.82
CA SER A 3 -8.37 -3.67 18.92
C SER A 3 -8.56 -2.39 18.11
N LYS A 4 -8.52 -1.22 18.76
CA LYS A 4 -8.75 0.07 18.09
C LYS A 4 -7.72 0.37 17.00
N ILE A 5 -6.46 -0.05 17.19
CA ILE A 5 -5.41 0.13 16.17
C ILE A 5 -5.65 -0.79 14.98
N LEU A 6 -6.09 -2.03 15.20
CA LEU A 6 -6.42 -2.94 14.11
C LEU A 6 -7.62 -2.43 13.29
N ASP A 7 -8.60 -1.83 13.95
CA ASP A 7 -9.74 -1.18 13.29
C ASP A 7 -9.27 0.02 12.44
N GLU A 8 -8.36 0.85 12.97
CA GLU A 8 -7.78 1.98 12.22
C GLU A 8 -6.94 1.50 11.02
N LEU A 9 -6.17 0.42 11.17
CA LEU A 9 -5.46 -0.21 10.05
C LEU A 9 -6.44 -0.67 8.97
N ARG A 10 -7.52 -1.35 9.35
CA ARG A 10 -8.56 -1.76 8.40
C ARG A 10 -9.19 -0.55 7.70
N ALA A 11 -9.46 0.53 8.43
CA ALA A 11 -10.03 1.75 7.86
C ALA A 11 -9.08 2.41 6.84
N LYS A 12 -7.77 2.50 7.15
CA LYS A 12 -6.79 3.06 6.18
C LYS A 12 -6.57 2.15 4.98
N GLU A 13 -6.58 0.83 5.17
CA GLU A 13 -6.50 -0.12 4.07
C GLU A 13 -7.67 0.07 3.09
N THR A 14 -8.90 0.09 3.60
CA THR A 14 -10.10 0.33 2.78
C THR A 14 -10.05 1.69 2.08
N ALA A 15 -9.67 2.76 2.79
CA ALA A 15 -9.59 4.11 2.21
C ALA A 15 -8.50 4.23 1.14
N SER A 16 -7.37 3.55 1.29
CA SER A 16 -6.34 3.44 0.26
C SER A 16 -6.90 2.79 -1.00
N TRP A 17 -7.56 1.64 -0.87
CA TRP A 17 -8.11 0.93 -2.03
C TRP A 17 -9.24 1.69 -2.73
N ASP A 18 -10.15 2.29 -1.96
CA ASP A 18 -11.22 3.14 -2.51
C ASP A 18 -10.67 4.37 -3.24
N SER A 19 -9.58 4.96 -2.74
CA SER A 19 -8.91 6.07 -3.41
C SER A 19 -8.25 5.61 -4.71
N LEU A 20 -7.55 4.46 -4.68
CA LEU A 20 -6.85 3.92 -5.85
C LEU A 20 -7.83 3.51 -6.96
N SER A 21 -8.98 2.92 -6.62
CA SER A 21 -10.01 2.55 -7.59
C SER A 21 -10.64 3.76 -8.30
N LYS A 22 -10.48 4.96 -7.73
CA LYS A 22 -10.99 6.24 -8.25
C LYS A 22 -9.90 7.14 -8.82
N TYR A 23 -8.70 6.60 -9.09
CA TYR A 23 -7.53 7.36 -9.58
C TYR A 23 -7.09 8.51 -8.64
N LYS A 24 -7.48 8.50 -7.37
CA LYS A 24 -7.09 9.51 -6.37
C LYS A 24 -5.72 9.17 -5.77
N PHE A 25 -4.67 9.20 -6.59
CA PHE A 25 -3.33 8.75 -6.20
C PHE A 25 -2.75 9.45 -4.97
N ILE A 26 -3.01 10.76 -4.80
CA ILE A 26 -2.57 11.50 -3.61
C ILE A 26 -3.23 10.93 -2.35
N MET A 27 -4.53 10.64 -2.39
CA MET A 27 -5.27 10.08 -1.24
C MET A 27 -4.90 8.62 -0.97
N PHE A 28 -4.65 7.83 -2.03
CA PHE A 28 -4.08 6.50 -1.88
C PHE A 28 -2.75 6.54 -1.10
N GLY A 29 -1.82 7.39 -1.53
CA GLY A 29 -0.53 7.55 -0.88
C GLY A 29 -0.65 8.03 0.57
N TYR A 30 -1.52 9.01 0.82
CA TYR A 30 -1.81 9.52 2.16
C TYR A 30 -2.28 8.42 3.12
N HIS A 31 -3.33 7.66 2.75
CA HIS A 31 -3.85 6.59 3.59
C HIS A 31 -2.86 5.43 3.75
N ALA A 32 -2.13 5.07 2.68
CA ALA A 32 -1.16 3.97 2.72
C ALA A 32 0.03 4.30 3.64
N ALA A 33 0.52 5.54 3.60
CA ALA A 33 1.59 5.99 4.50
C ALA A 33 1.16 5.95 5.98
N ILE A 34 -0.07 6.36 6.28
CA ILE A 34 -0.63 6.24 7.63
C ILE A 34 -0.72 4.77 8.05
N TRP A 35 -1.24 3.89 7.19
CA TRP A 35 -1.33 2.45 7.46
C TRP A 35 0.05 1.85 7.83
N VAL A 36 1.07 2.12 7.01
CA VAL A 36 2.45 1.63 7.25
C VAL A 36 3.00 2.16 8.57
N THR A 37 2.75 3.44 8.85
CA THR A 37 3.22 4.09 10.08
C THR A 37 2.56 3.47 11.30
N LEU A 38 1.23 3.33 11.31
CA LEU A 38 0.48 2.72 12.42
C LEU A 38 0.92 1.26 12.66
N ASN A 39 1.05 0.47 11.60
CA ASN A 39 1.46 -0.94 11.70
C ASN A 39 2.85 -1.06 12.32
N ARG A 40 3.77 -0.14 11.98
CA ARG A 40 5.14 -0.08 12.51
C ARG A 40 5.19 0.38 13.97
N ILE A 41 4.62 1.54 14.31
CA ILE A 41 4.78 2.14 15.65
C ILE A 41 4.04 1.35 16.75
N HIS A 42 2.98 0.63 16.39
CA HIS A 42 2.22 -0.20 17.32
C HIS A 42 2.60 -1.68 17.26
N HIS A 43 3.67 -2.04 16.55
CA HIS A 43 4.14 -3.42 16.40
C HIS A 43 3.00 -4.41 16.07
N CYS A 44 2.13 -4.04 15.12
CA CYS A 44 0.93 -4.83 14.81
C CYS A 44 1.23 -6.07 13.95
N HIS A 45 2.42 -6.12 13.33
CA HIS A 45 2.91 -7.22 12.49
C HIS A 45 1.93 -7.64 11.37
N GLN A 46 1.09 -6.71 10.88
CA GLN A 46 0.19 -7.00 9.77
C GLN A 46 0.97 -7.11 8.47
N ARG A 47 0.59 -8.07 7.62
CA ARG A 47 1.11 -8.18 6.26
C ARG A 47 0.69 -6.94 5.47
N ASN A 48 1.62 -6.35 4.71
CA ASN A 48 1.32 -5.16 3.92
C ASN A 48 0.29 -5.49 2.81
N PRO A 49 -0.91 -4.88 2.83
CA PRO A 49 -1.96 -5.18 1.86
C PRO A 49 -1.59 -4.67 0.46
N PHE A 50 -0.72 -3.66 0.35
CA PHE A 50 -0.35 -3.03 -0.92
C PHE A 50 0.78 -3.76 -1.66
N LEU A 51 1.22 -4.93 -1.18
CA LEU A 51 2.36 -5.67 -1.72
C LEU A 51 2.24 -5.95 -3.22
N ASP A 52 1.05 -6.34 -3.68
CA ASP A 52 0.87 -6.72 -5.08
C ASP A 52 0.92 -5.51 -6.03
N VAL A 53 0.47 -4.34 -5.58
CA VAL A 53 0.66 -3.07 -6.32
C VAL A 53 2.13 -2.70 -6.41
N VAL A 54 2.90 -2.89 -5.33
CA VAL A 54 4.34 -2.67 -5.34
C VAL A 54 5.04 -3.61 -6.32
N LYS A 55 4.67 -4.89 -6.34
CA LYS A 55 5.22 -5.86 -7.30
C LYS A 55 4.89 -5.48 -8.74
N LEU A 56 3.64 -5.08 -9.01
CA LEU A 56 3.22 -4.59 -10.32
C LEU A 56 4.05 -3.38 -10.75
N ALA A 57 4.24 -2.41 -9.86
CA ALA A 57 5.02 -1.22 -10.12
C ALA A 57 6.50 -1.55 -10.39
N LYS A 58 7.11 -2.45 -9.61
CA LYS A 58 8.47 -2.94 -9.85
C LYS A 58 8.63 -3.55 -11.23
N GLY A 59 7.74 -4.46 -11.62
CA GLY A 59 7.79 -5.08 -12.95
C GLY A 59 7.61 -4.07 -14.10
N LYS A 60 6.77 -3.04 -13.91
CA LYS A 60 6.66 -1.93 -14.88
C LYS A 60 7.96 -1.13 -14.98
N ILE A 61 8.57 -0.78 -13.85
CA ILE A 61 9.84 -0.04 -13.82
C ILE A 61 10.97 -0.84 -14.46
N GLU A 62 11.06 -2.14 -14.21
CA GLU A 62 12.06 -3.02 -14.82
C GLU A 62 11.94 -3.03 -16.33
N ARG A 63 10.72 -3.18 -16.88
CA ARG A 63 10.50 -3.12 -18.35
C ARG A 63 10.83 -1.75 -18.95
N ILE A 64 10.55 -0.67 -18.22
CA ILE A 64 10.90 0.70 -18.68
C ILE A 64 12.42 0.89 -18.68
N ARG A 65 13.12 0.39 -17.65
CA ARG A 65 14.58 0.52 -17.53
C ARG A 65 15.35 -0.42 -18.44
N TYR A 66 14.80 -1.60 -18.75
CA TYR A 66 15.46 -2.67 -19.49
C TYR A 66 14.55 -3.24 -20.61
N PRO A 67 14.26 -2.46 -21.66
CA PRO A 67 13.27 -2.82 -22.69
C PRO A 67 13.64 -4.06 -23.53
N GLY A 68 14.90 -4.53 -23.49
CA GLY A 68 15.38 -5.66 -24.31
C GLY A 68 15.71 -6.96 -23.56
N ILE A 69 15.53 -7.02 -22.23
CA ILE A 69 15.96 -8.17 -21.41
C ILE A 69 14.79 -9.05 -20.95
N VAL A 70 13.57 -8.50 -20.91
CA VAL A 70 12.38 -9.23 -20.47
C VAL A 70 11.76 -9.96 -21.67
N LYS A 71 12.11 -11.24 -21.83
CA LYS A 71 11.41 -12.17 -22.75
C LYS A 71 10.03 -12.53 -22.21
#